data_AF-A0A7S3AWT9-F1
#
_entry.id   AF-A0A7S3AWT9-F1
#
_cell.length_a   1.000
_cell.length_b   1.000
_cell.length_c   1.000
_cell.angle_alpha   90.00
_cell.angle_beta   90.00
_cell.angle_gamma   90.00
#
_symmetry.space_group_name_H-M   'P 1'
#
loop_
_entity.id
_entity.type
_entity.pdbx_description
1 polymer ?
#
loop_
_entity_poly.entity_id
_entity_poly.type
_entity_poly.pdbx_seq_one_letter_code
_entity_poly.pdbx_strand_id
1 'polypeptide(L)'
;SGLGLVGASGEWRGPPSMMASAGEVYCAKPWAAIASRYAGHNCFGSAFIVSLLAAYHIPADSDKLTFGRKFGGRSVEWPLGAQMFHLAEQRCSFAREEEKQVGELTDSQGGPAARDNCPRAEG
;
A
#
# COMPACT_ATOMS: atom_id res chain seq x y z
N SER A 1 14.32 -8.34 15.38
CA SER A 1 12.93 -8.12 15.84
C SER A 1 12.58 -6.67 15.55
N GLY A 2 11.40 -6.40 14.96
CA GLY A 2 10.91 -5.03 14.75
C GLY A 2 10.59 -4.33 16.08
N LEU A 3 9.85 -3.23 16.04
CA LEU A 3 9.38 -2.40 17.17
C LEU A 3 8.59 -3.13 18.29
N GLY A 4 8.67 -4.45 18.40
CA GLY A 4 7.86 -5.27 19.31
C GLY A 4 6.42 -5.47 18.84
N LEU A 5 5.99 -4.77 17.79
CA LEU A 5 4.60 -4.76 17.33
C LEU A 5 4.38 -5.55 16.04
N VAL A 6 5.39 -5.67 15.18
CA VAL A 6 5.27 -6.37 13.89
C VAL A 6 6.40 -7.39 13.77
N GLY A 7 6.03 -8.67 13.73
CA GLY A 7 6.94 -9.73 13.29
C GLY A 7 7.31 -9.55 11.82
N ALA A 8 8.40 -10.13 11.35
CA ALA A 8 8.85 -9.98 9.95
C ALA A 8 7.79 -10.41 8.90
N SER A 9 6.80 -11.20 9.32
CA SER A 9 5.68 -11.72 8.52
C SER A 9 4.30 -11.26 8.99
N GLY A 10 4.21 -10.46 10.05
CA GLY A 10 2.95 -10.13 10.71
C GLY A 10 2.24 -8.93 10.11
N GLU A 11 0.91 -8.99 10.07
CA GLU A 11 0.07 -7.80 10.12
C GLU A 11 -0.05 -7.35 11.58
N TRP A 12 -0.05 -6.04 11.81
CA TRP A 12 -0.35 -5.44 13.11
C TRP A 12 -1.50 -4.46 12.98
N ARG A 13 -2.43 -4.52 13.92
CA ARG A 13 -3.59 -3.62 14.01
C ARG A 13 -3.60 -2.99 15.38
N GLY A 14 -3.77 -1.69 15.43
CA GLY A 14 -3.83 -0.96 16.68
C GLY A 14 -3.65 0.54 16.49
N PRO A 15 -3.95 1.32 17.53
CA PRO A 15 -3.83 2.76 17.49
C PRO A 15 -2.36 3.23 17.47
N PRO A 16 -2.04 4.35 16.81
CA PRO A 16 -0.70 4.92 16.84
C PRO A 16 -0.10 5.09 18.24
N SER A 17 -0.92 5.36 19.25
CA SER A 17 -0.50 5.46 20.65
C SER A 17 0.19 4.19 21.16
N MET A 18 -0.27 3.00 20.76
CA MET A 18 0.42 1.75 21.08
C MET A 18 1.81 1.65 20.43
N MET A 19 1.97 2.23 19.24
CA MET A 19 3.28 2.33 18.58
C MET A 19 4.22 3.26 19.31
N ALA A 20 3.72 4.40 19.81
CA ALA A 20 4.48 5.31 20.64
C ALA A 20 4.96 4.62 21.92
N SER A 21 4.05 3.99 22.68
CA SER A 21 4.38 3.29 23.92
C SER A 21 5.38 2.14 23.71
N ALA A 22 5.22 1.36 22.63
CA ALA A 22 6.18 0.30 22.30
C ALA A 22 7.56 0.86 21.92
N GLY A 23 7.57 1.99 21.21
CA GLY A 23 8.78 2.75 20.89
C GLY A 23 9.52 3.21 22.14
N GLU A 24 8.81 3.83 23.09
CA GLU A 24 9.38 4.27 24.38
C GLU A 24 10.02 3.11 25.15
N VAL A 25 9.29 1.98 25.28
CA VAL A 25 9.80 0.77 25.93
C VAL A 25 11.02 0.22 25.21
N TYR A 26 11.07 0.29 23.88
CA TYR A 26 12.22 -0.15 23.10
C TYR A 26 13.42 0.78 23.29
N CYS A 27 13.21 2.10 23.22
CA CYS A 27 14.23 3.13 23.36
C CYS A 27 14.88 3.15 24.76
N ALA A 28 14.14 2.75 25.80
CA ALA A 28 14.68 2.67 27.16
C ALA A 28 15.63 1.48 27.39
N LYS A 29 15.72 0.53 26.45
CA LYS A 29 16.59 -0.65 26.63
C LYS A 29 18.06 -0.28 26.46
N PRO A 30 18.96 -0.83 27.30
CA PRO A 30 20.39 -0.65 27.11
C PRO A 30 20.82 -1.26 25.77
N TRP A 31 21.75 -0.61 25.09
CA TRP A 31 22.21 -1.05 23.76
C TRP A 31 22.64 -2.53 23.74
N ALA A 32 23.33 -2.99 24.78
CA ALA A 32 23.75 -4.39 24.93
C ALA A 32 22.60 -5.40 24.86
N ALA A 33 21.37 -5.02 25.26
CA ALA A 33 20.20 -5.90 25.23
C ALA A 33 19.46 -5.91 23.89
N ILE A 34 19.75 -4.96 23.00
CA ILE A 34 19.07 -4.80 21.69
C ILE A 34 20.02 -4.89 20.50
N ALA A 35 21.33 -5.02 20.73
CA ALA A 35 22.38 -5.00 19.72
C ALA A 35 22.06 -5.98 18.58
N SER A 36 21.65 -5.42 17.44
CA SER A 36 21.39 -6.14 16.19
C SER A 36 21.55 -5.19 15.02
N ARG A 37 21.65 -5.73 13.80
CA ARG A 37 21.81 -4.94 12.57
C ARG A 37 20.77 -3.82 12.39
N TYR A 38 19.58 -3.98 12.95
CA TYR A 38 18.45 -3.05 12.78
C TYR A 38 18.17 -2.21 14.03
N ALA A 39 18.92 -2.42 15.12
CA ALA A 39 18.61 -1.83 16.41
C ALA A 39 18.72 -0.30 16.42
N GLY A 40 19.70 0.24 15.68
CA GLY A 40 19.97 1.68 15.62
C GLY A 40 18.85 2.51 15.00
N HIS A 41 18.00 1.89 14.19
CA HIS A 41 16.92 2.59 13.49
C HIS A 41 15.56 2.38 14.13
N ASN A 42 15.40 1.36 14.97
CA ASN A 42 14.10 1.01 15.54
C ASN A 42 13.58 2.15 16.44
N CYS A 43 14.38 2.67 17.38
CA CYS A 43 13.94 3.75 18.26
C CYS A 43 13.51 5.02 17.47
N PHE A 44 14.34 5.45 16.51
CA PHE A 44 14.01 6.55 15.61
C PHE A 44 12.74 6.25 14.78
N GLY A 45 12.63 5.04 14.23
CA GLY A 45 11.52 4.62 13.39
C GLY A 45 10.18 4.66 14.11
N SER A 46 10.11 4.23 15.37
CA SER A 46 8.87 4.34 16.17
C SER A 46 8.42 5.79 16.34
N ALA A 47 9.33 6.68 16.72
CA ALA A 47 9.00 8.09 16.92
C ALA A 47 8.64 8.77 15.58
N PHE A 48 9.39 8.48 14.52
CA PHE A 48 9.17 9.04 13.20
C PHE A 48 7.80 8.65 12.63
N ILE A 49 7.42 7.37 12.69
CA ILE A 49 6.13 6.91 12.17
C ILE A 49 4.97 7.58 12.91
N VAL A 50 5.04 7.68 14.24
CA VAL A 50 3.99 8.35 15.03
C VAL A 50 3.87 9.82 14.66
N SER A 51 5.00 10.55 14.56
CA SER A 51 5.01 11.95 14.12
C SER A 51 4.49 12.13 12.70
N LEU A 52 4.82 11.19 11.79
CA LEU A 52 4.33 11.19 10.41
C LEU A 52 2.81 11.02 10.36
N LEU A 53 2.27 10.04 11.10
CA LEU A 53 0.82 9.82 11.18
C LEU A 53 0.09 11.05 11.73
N ALA A 54 0.65 11.70 12.75
CA ALA A 54 0.12 12.95 13.28
C ALA A 54 0.12 14.08 12.23
N ALA A 55 1.17 14.19 11.41
CA ALA A 55 1.23 15.14 10.31
C ALA A 55 0.18 14.87 9.21
N TYR A 56 -0.22 13.62 9.02
CA TYR A 56 -1.36 13.23 8.17
C TYR A 56 -2.73 13.36 8.87
N HIS A 57 -2.79 14.03 10.03
CA HIS A 57 -3.99 14.22 10.84
C HIS A 57 -4.66 12.90 11.27
N ILE A 58 -3.87 11.83 11.43
CA ILE A 58 -4.38 10.55 11.92
C ILE A 58 -4.41 10.59 13.46
N PRO A 59 -5.58 10.40 14.10
CA PRO A 59 -5.70 10.43 15.55
C PRO A 59 -4.85 9.36 16.23
N ALA A 60 -4.27 9.70 17.38
CA ALA A 60 -3.41 8.79 18.13
C ALA A 60 -4.14 7.54 18.66
N ASP A 61 -5.45 7.61 18.79
CA ASP A 61 -6.38 6.56 19.22
C ASP A 61 -7.11 5.86 18.06
N SER A 62 -6.76 6.18 16.81
CA SER A 62 -7.40 5.60 15.61
C SER A 62 -7.19 4.08 15.52
N ASP A 63 -8.27 3.31 15.59
CA ASP A 63 -8.30 1.85 15.43
C ASP A 63 -8.32 1.40 13.94
N LYS A 64 -8.27 2.35 13.01
CA LYS A 64 -8.44 2.09 11.56
C LYS A 64 -7.14 1.72 10.84
N LEU A 65 -6.01 1.74 11.53
CA LEU A 65 -4.72 1.45 10.91
C LEU A 65 -4.37 -0.03 10.95
N THR A 66 -3.96 -0.54 9.79
CA THR A 66 -3.33 -1.85 9.67
C THR A 66 -1.95 -1.67 9.04
N PHE A 67 -0.93 -2.13 9.75
CA PHE A 67 0.45 -2.11 9.29
C PHE A 67 0.83 -3.53 8.87
N GLY A 68 1.36 -3.69 7.66
CA GLY A 68 1.76 -4.99 7.17
C GLY A 68 2.68 -4.87 5.97
N ARG A 69 3.62 -5.81 5.86
CA ARG A 69 4.43 -5.99 4.62
C ARG A 69 3.73 -6.89 3.62
N LYS A 70 2.85 -7.77 4.11
CA LYS A 70 2.11 -8.73 3.32
C LYS A 70 0.64 -8.68 3.68
N PHE A 71 -0.21 -8.81 2.67
CA PHE A 71 -1.66 -8.96 2.82
C PHE A 71 -2.11 -10.10 1.90
N GLY A 72 -2.93 -11.02 2.41
CA GLY A 72 -3.34 -12.21 1.66
C GLY A 72 -2.17 -13.07 1.15
N GLY A 73 -1.06 -13.13 1.91
CA GLY A 73 0.15 -13.89 1.55
C GLY A 73 1.07 -13.23 0.52
N ARG A 74 0.72 -12.04 -0.01
CA ARG A 74 1.48 -11.31 -1.03
C ARG A 74 2.12 -10.07 -0.44
N SER A 75 3.35 -9.76 -0.85
CA SER A 75 4.00 -8.50 -0.50
C SER A 75 3.22 -7.33 -1.09
N VAL A 76 2.98 -6.30 -0.29
CA VAL A 76 2.41 -5.05 -0.79
C VAL A 76 3.55 -4.15 -1.24
N GLU A 77 3.72 -4.08 -2.55
CA GLU A 77 4.77 -3.31 -3.18
C GLU A 77 4.18 -2.55 -4.38
N TRP A 78 4.66 -1.33 -4.61
CA TRP A 78 4.23 -0.50 -5.72
C TRP A 78 4.41 -1.16 -7.12
N PRO A 79 5.43 -2.01 -7.40
CA PRO A 79 5.61 -2.60 -8.72
C PRO A 79 4.46 -3.51 -9.14
N LEU A 80 3.81 -4.19 -8.17
CA LEU A 80 2.64 -5.02 -8.46
C LEU A 80 1.47 -4.16 -8.96
N GLY A 81 1.23 -3.01 -8.31
CA GLY A 81 0.21 -2.06 -8.75
C GLY A 81 0.52 -1.48 -10.13
N ALA A 82 1.78 -1.12 -10.39
CA ALA A 82 2.21 -0.63 -11.70
C ALA A 82 2.03 -1.67 -12.81
N GLN A 83 2.34 -2.94 -12.53
CA GLN A 83 2.13 -4.03 -13.49
C GLN A 83 0.63 -4.23 -13.80
N MET A 84 -0.21 -4.22 -12.77
CA MET A 84 -1.67 -4.34 -12.95
C MET A 84 -2.23 -3.18 -13.77
N PHE A 85 -1.75 -1.96 -13.51
CA PHE A 85 -2.13 -0.77 -14.28
C PHE A 85 -1.75 -0.91 -15.76
N HIS A 86 -0.50 -1.30 -16.05
CA HIS A 86 -0.04 -1.47 -17.43
C HIS A 86 -0.84 -2.56 -18.19
N LEU A 87 -1.14 -3.68 -17.54
CA LEU A 87 -1.99 -4.72 -18.13
C LEU A 87 -3.43 -4.25 -18.38
N ALA A 88 -3.97 -3.39 -17.52
CA ALA A 88 -5.29 -2.79 -17.72
C ALA A 88 -5.30 -1.84 -18.92
N GLU A 89 -4.26 -1.00 -19.08
CA GLU A 89 -4.10 -0.14 -20.25
C GLU A 89 -4.00 -0.94 -21.56
N GLN A 90 -3.19 -2.01 -21.59
CA GLN A 90 -3.07 -2.88 -22.76
C GLN A 90 -4.40 -3.52 -23.16
N ARG A 91 -5.19 -4.01 -22.18
CA ARG A 91 -6.51 -4.58 -22.46
C ARG A 91 -7.46 -3.55 -23.08
N CYS A 92 -7.36 -2.31 -22.64
CA CYS A 92 -8.14 -1.21 -23.20
C CYS A 92 -7.71 -0.79 -24.61
N SER A 93 -6.41 -0.85 -24.93
CA SER A 93 -5.97 -0.58 -26.31
C SER A 93 -6.50 -1.64 -27.28
N PHE A 94 -6.45 -2.92 -26.92
CA PHE A 94 -7.00 -4.00 -27.75
C PHE A 94 -8.51 -3.87 -27.95
N ALA A 95 -9.27 -3.60 -26.89
CA ALA A 95 -10.72 -3.41 -27.00
C ALA A 95 -11.09 -2.26 -27.97
N ARG A 96 -10.32 -1.16 -27.95
CA ARG A 96 -10.52 -0.03 -28.89
C ARG A 96 -10.15 -0.38 -30.33
N GLU A 97 -9.14 -1.21 -30.54
CA GLU A 97 -8.76 -1.67 -31.88
C GLU A 97 -9.80 -2.63 -32.46
N GLU A 98 -10.34 -3.55 -31.65
CA GLU A 98 -11.47 -4.39 -32.04
C GLU A 98 -12.71 -3.54 -32.37
N GLU A 99 -13.05 -2.53 -31.55
CA GLU A 99 -14.18 -1.63 -31.85
C GLU A 99 -13.98 -0.86 -33.18
N LYS A 100 -12.75 -0.45 -33.51
CA LYS A 100 -12.48 0.19 -34.81
C LYS A 100 -12.67 -0.78 -35.96
N GLN A 101 -12.14 -1.99 -35.86
CA GLN A 101 -12.28 -3.01 -36.91
C GLN A 101 -13.74 -3.42 -37.08
N VAL A 102 -14.46 -3.67 -35.98
CA VAL A 102 -15.88 -4.00 -36.02
C VAL A 102 -16.68 -2.82 -36.54
N GLY A 103 -16.40 -1.59 -36.10
CA GLY A 103 -17.06 -0.37 -36.59
C GLY A 103 -16.94 -0.18 -38.10
N GLU A 104 -15.76 -0.43 -38.67
CA GLU A 104 -15.52 -0.38 -40.12
C GLU A 104 -16.30 -1.47 -40.87
N LEU A 105 -16.54 -2.62 -40.23
CA LEU A 105 -17.37 -3.71 -40.74
C LEU A 105 -18.88 -3.51 -40.50
N THR A 106 -19.27 -2.71 -39.50
CA THR A 106 -20.66 -2.53 -39.04
C THR A 106 -21.21 -1.12 -39.30
N ASP A 107 -20.65 -0.36 -40.24
CA ASP A 107 -21.15 0.94 -40.72
C ASP A 107 -22.51 0.82 -41.46
N SER A 108 -23.35 -0.13 -41.04
CA SER A 108 -24.72 -0.36 -41.48
C SER A 108 -25.71 -0.61 -40.33
N GLN A 109 -25.31 -0.93 -39.09
CA GLN A 109 -26.27 -1.16 -37.98
C GLN A 109 -25.70 -0.81 -36.59
N GLY A 110 -26.26 0.21 -35.92
CA GLY A 110 -25.80 0.73 -34.64
C GLY A 110 -25.95 -0.24 -33.45
N GLY A 111 -24.84 -0.49 -32.76
CA GLY A 111 -24.78 -1.29 -31.52
C GLY A 111 -24.08 -0.55 -30.36
N PRO A 112 -24.36 -0.92 -29.10
CA PRO A 112 -23.96 -0.15 -27.91
C PRO A 112 -22.48 -0.38 -27.53
N ALA A 113 -21.81 0.71 -27.16
CA ALA A 113 -20.39 0.76 -26.84
C ALA A 113 -20.07 0.21 -25.44
N ALA A 114 -19.07 -0.68 -25.36
CA ALA A 114 -18.56 -1.25 -24.12
C ALA A 114 -17.57 -0.28 -23.46
N ARG A 115 -18.07 0.79 -22.84
CA ARG A 115 -17.22 1.94 -22.44
C ARG A 115 -16.75 1.98 -20.99
N ASP A 116 -17.27 1.16 -20.08
CA ASP A 116 -17.32 1.62 -18.68
C ASP A 116 -16.14 1.30 -17.77
N ASN A 117 -15.10 0.58 -18.22
CA ASN A 117 -14.01 0.15 -17.32
C ASN A 117 -12.57 0.52 -17.73
N CYS A 118 -12.39 1.43 -18.69
CA CYS A 118 -11.05 1.89 -19.02
C CYS A 118 -10.62 3.07 -18.14
N PRO A 119 -9.48 3.00 -17.42
CA PRO A 119 -9.00 4.11 -16.63
C PRO A 119 -8.77 5.31 -17.54
N ARG A 120 -9.33 6.46 -17.17
CA ARG A 120 -9.06 7.73 -17.85
C ARG A 120 -7.68 8.19 -17.44
N ALA A 121 -6.78 8.38 -18.40
CA ALA A 121 -5.56 9.12 -18.17
C ALA A 121 -5.95 10.59 -17.94
N GLU A 122 -6.06 11.00 -16.68
CA GLU A 122 -6.10 12.41 -16.32
C GLU A 122 -4.64 12.87 -16.16
N GLY A 123 -4.22 13.77 -17.05
CA GLY A 123 -2.89 14.38 -17.07
C GLY A 123 -3.00 15.89 -17.15
#